data_AF-A0A258YMG1-F1
#
_entry.id   AF-A0A258YMG1-F1
#
_cell.length_a   1.000
_cell.length_b   1.000
_cell.length_c   1.000
_cell.angle_alpha   90.00
_cell.angle_beta   90.00
_cell.angle_gamma   90.00
#
_symmetry.space_group_name_H-M   'P 1'
#
loop_
_entity.id
_entity.type
_entity.pdbx_description
1 polymer ?
#
loop_
_entity_poly.entity_id
_entity_poly.type
_entity_poly.pdbx_seq_one_letter_code
_entity_poly.pdbx_strand_id
1 'polypeptide(L)'
;YLSTNLDFSVSPELAGLAASGVVAPSKIITTAGGKKVGIVGATTPLLPGISSPPAGIMKNWSAANTEAQNLAAMLPLVQAEIDRLRNAEGVTVVIVMSHLQGAQNEINTLVPGLRGIDMVISGGGHELMSDPDDVHILSYGAPVIAPTFNTHPVYSIDLDGKSIPVVTGHFGNRYVGEVKFTLDDATGQVVSLDDTRMIRVSGAAADADRVTPDATLNAAVVTPVLNYVSALNAQVIGTTAIKLNGPTHASCTPAPCQYTEGVRNAETGMGNLVADAMRFAGNTDVAIQNGGGIRASLGVPGNVTLGDTFNILTFTNLVKRAPAMNATQLKDILEHAVGAASATGAADVGTGDRIRRVVLDDGTVLIDNGVVVNTDRSFSFTTIDFTANGGDNYPFAANGVVFENNPFSITYQQALADLIATPKAAGGLQRVNAADGDEITVNLYGEENAFDRYGRLIDLNVSAIVAGQTFNGNAARNTIVGTAGDDILRGGIGADTLTGGAGGDRFVYVSMRDAGDTLVDFTPYADRIDLTGLLFNLGYTASQPVTDGYV
;
A
#
# COMPACT_ATOMS: atom_id res chain seq x y z
N TYR A 1 15.96 3.95 15.07
CA TYR A 1 14.92 4.45 14.17
C TYR A 1 14.37 5.74 14.74
N LEU A 2 14.07 6.74 13.91
CA LEU A 2 13.56 8.04 14.37
C LEU A 2 12.20 8.31 13.76
N SER A 3 11.21 8.67 14.59
CA SER A 3 9.94 9.21 14.11
C SER A 3 9.15 9.92 15.20
N THR A 4 8.82 11.18 14.94
CA THR A 4 8.09 12.05 15.88
C THR A 4 6.59 11.74 15.88
N ASN A 5 6.04 11.34 14.74
CA ASN A 5 4.62 11.07 14.55
C ASN A 5 4.22 9.60 14.75
N LEU A 6 5.13 8.77 15.26
CA LEU A 6 4.82 7.44 15.79
C LEU A 6 4.73 7.46 17.32
N ASP A 7 3.80 6.69 17.86
CA ASP A 7 3.66 6.40 19.28
C ASP A 7 4.29 5.04 19.58
N PHE A 8 5.49 5.07 20.14
CA PHE A 8 6.20 3.86 20.56
C PHE A 8 5.67 3.27 21.87
N SER A 9 4.65 3.85 22.51
CA SER A 9 4.06 3.31 23.74
C SER A 9 2.89 2.35 23.50
N VAL A 10 2.41 2.22 22.26
CA VAL A 10 1.22 1.43 21.90
C VAL A 10 1.38 -0.07 22.13
N SER A 11 2.61 -0.57 22.23
CA SER A 11 2.88 -1.97 22.57
C SER A 11 4.06 -2.09 23.55
N PRO A 12 4.09 -3.14 24.40
CA PRO A 12 5.21 -3.40 25.30
C PRO A 12 6.55 -3.54 24.57
N GLU A 13 6.55 -4.12 23.36
CA GLU A 13 7.75 -4.34 22.55
C GLU A 13 8.32 -3.00 22.07
N LEU A 14 7.48 -2.13 21.51
CA LEU A 14 7.89 -0.79 21.07
C LEU A 14 8.33 0.08 22.26
N ALA A 15 7.64 -0.04 23.40
CA ALA A 15 8.01 0.67 24.61
C ALA A 15 9.38 0.21 25.13
N GLY A 16 9.66 -1.10 25.04
CA GLY A 16 10.98 -1.67 25.33
C GLY A 16 12.08 -1.12 24.42
N LEU A 17 11.81 -1.03 23.11
CA LEU A 17 12.74 -0.43 22.15
C LEU A 17 12.98 1.07 22.40
N ALA A 18 11.95 1.79 22.84
CA ALA A 18 12.05 3.20 23.19
C ALA A 18 12.89 3.38 24.46
N ALA A 19 12.65 2.56 25.48
CA ALA A 19 13.42 2.56 26.72
C ALA A 19 14.91 2.22 26.50
N SER A 20 15.22 1.39 25.52
CA SER A 20 16.61 1.08 25.13
C SER A 20 17.24 2.10 24.17
N GLY A 21 16.51 3.16 23.78
CA GLY A 21 17.00 4.18 22.84
C GLY A 21 17.16 3.69 21.40
N VAL A 22 16.57 2.54 21.04
CA VAL A 22 16.60 1.99 19.68
C VAL A 22 15.61 2.73 18.79
N VAL A 23 14.49 3.18 19.35
CA VAL A 23 13.52 4.08 18.70
C VAL A 23 13.34 5.37 19.51
N ALA A 24 13.15 6.50 18.84
CA ALA A 24 12.98 7.81 19.46
C ALA A 24 12.33 8.81 18.47
N PRO A 25 11.80 9.96 18.92
CA PRO A 25 11.38 11.02 17.99
C PRO A 25 12.58 11.66 17.27
N SER A 26 13.69 11.83 17.99
CA SER A 26 14.90 12.47 17.50
C SER A 26 16.17 11.89 18.12
N LYS A 27 17.33 12.32 17.62
CA LYS A 27 18.64 12.03 18.20
C LYS A 27 19.56 13.24 18.09
N ILE A 28 20.34 13.50 19.14
CA ILE A 28 21.39 14.51 19.11
C ILE A 28 22.73 13.86 18.79
N ILE A 29 23.43 14.43 17.82
CA ILE A 29 24.83 14.14 17.52
C ILE A 29 25.65 15.34 17.94
N THR A 30 26.78 15.10 18.60
CA THR A 30 27.72 16.15 18.99
C THR A 30 28.94 16.11 18.07
N THR A 31 29.26 17.24 17.44
CA THR A 31 30.45 17.38 16.59
C THR A 31 31.72 17.28 17.45
N ALA A 32 32.88 17.08 16.82
CA ALA A 32 34.16 17.12 17.53
C ALA A 32 34.39 18.46 18.26
N GLY A 33 33.83 19.56 17.75
CA GLY A 33 33.84 20.88 18.37
C GLY A 33 32.76 21.11 19.43
N GLY A 34 32.02 20.07 19.85
CA GLY A 34 31.00 20.16 20.91
C GLY A 34 29.65 20.75 20.47
N LYS A 35 29.43 20.99 19.18
CA LYS A 35 28.16 21.53 18.67
C LYS A 35 27.11 20.42 18.53
N LYS A 36 25.86 20.75 18.85
CA LYS A 36 24.76 19.78 18.85
C LYS A 36 23.94 19.88 17.57
N VAL A 37 23.87 18.78 16.83
CA VAL A 37 23.01 18.58 15.67
C VAL A 37 21.87 17.65 16.05
N GLY A 38 20.63 18.12 15.95
CA GLY A 38 19.43 17.32 16.17
C GLY A 38 18.96 16.71 14.86
N ILE A 39 18.70 15.41 14.86
CA ILE A 39 18.05 14.70 13.76
C ILE A 39 16.64 14.36 14.19
N VAL A 40 15.64 14.92 13.54
CA VAL A 40 14.21 14.71 13.83
C VAL A 40 13.62 13.75 12.80
N GLY A 41 12.95 12.69 13.27
CA GLY A 41 12.35 11.70 12.38
C GLY A 41 10.89 12.01 12.02
N ALA A 42 10.47 11.60 10.83
CA ALA A 42 9.08 11.67 10.37
C ALA A 42 8.72 10.47 9.46
N THR A 43 7.54 9.89 9.64
CA THR A 43 7.07 8.72 8.88
C THR A 43 5.77 9.04 8.15
N THR A 44 5.58 8.51 6.93
CA THR A 44 4.40 8.79 6.12
C THR A 44 3.07 8.53 6.86
N PRO A 45 2.07 9.42 6.75
CA PRO A 45 0.71 9.17 7.23
C PRO A 45 -0.01 8.02 6.52
N LEU A 46 0.51 7.55 5.38
CA LEU A 46 -0.01 6.40 4.65
C LEU A 46 0.32 5.05 5.31
N LEU A 47 1.16 5.02 6.34
CA LEU A 47 1.67 3.79 6.95
C LEU A 47 0.57 2.75 7.26
N PRO A 48 -0.61 3.10 7.81
CA PRO A 48 -1.68 2.13 8.06
C PRO A 48 -2.26 1.48 6.80
N GLY A 49 -2.23 2.17 5.65
CA GLY A 49 -2.76 1.65 4.38
C GLY A 49 -1.74 0.85 3.57
N ILE A 50 -0.44 1.14 3.74
CA ILE A 50 0.66 0.53 2.95
C ILE A 50 1.52 -0.46 3.75
N SER A 51 1.20 -0.68 5.03
CA SER A 51 1.89 -1.62 5.92
C SER A 51 0.92 -2.17 6.97
N SER A 52 1.43 -2.81 8.02
CA SER A 52 0.62 -3.38 9.11
C SER A 52 1.13 -2.94 10.48
N PRO A 53 1.11 -1.63 10.77
CA PRO A 53 1.59 -1.17 12.06
C PRO A 53 0.51 -1.43 13.14
N PRO A 54 0.86 -1.54 14.43
CA PRO A 54 -0.11 -1.69 15.51
C PRO A 54 -1.18 -0.58 15.52
N ALA A 55 -2.41 -0.91 15.88
CA ALA A 55 -3.47 0.09 16.00
C ALA A 55 -3.07 1.23 16.96
N GLY A 56 -3.37 2.47 16.58
CA GLY A 56 -3.06 3.66 17.38
C GLY A 56 -1.62 4.16 17.30
N ILE A 57 -0.72 3.50 16.56
CA ILE A 57 0.69 3.91 16.44
C ILE A 57 0.87 5.30 15.80
N MET A 58 -0.03 5.73 14.93
CA MET A 58 0.10 6.99 14.21
C MET A 58 -0.51 8.13 15.04
N LYS A 59 0.33 9.05 15.52
CA LYS A 59 -0.13 10.22 16.27
C LYS A 59 -0.82 11.22 15.33
N ASN A 60 -1.89 11.86 15.81
CA ASN A 60 -2.71 12.83 15.06
C ASN A 60 -3.27 12.30 13.73
N TRP A 61 -3.37 10.98 13.57
CA TRP A 61 -3.88 10.37 12.36
C TRP A 61 -5.36 9.99 12.50
N SER A 62 -6.10 10.11 11.40
CA SER A 62 -7.49 9.65 11.31
C SER A 62 -7.75 8.95 9.99
N ALA A 63 -8.48 7.85 10.03
CA ALA A 63 -8.97 7.14 8.85
C ALA A 63 -9.97 7.99 8.03
N ALA A 64 -10.62 8.98 8.67
CA ALA A 64 -11.55 9.88 8.02
C ALA A 64 -10.85 11.02 7.24
N ASN A 65 -9.56 11.23 7.48
CA ASN A 65 -8.79 12.28 6.84
C ASN A 65 -8.24 11.82 5.48
N THR A 66 -8.15 12.74 4.53
CA THR A 66 -7.35 12.54 3.31
C THR A 66 -5.86 12.44 3.66
N GLU A 67 -5.05 11.92 2.73
CA GLU A 67 -3.59 11.88 2.89
C GLU A 67 -3.01 13.26 3.22
N ALA A 68 -3.42 14.30 2.47
CA ALA A 68 -2.96 15.67 2.69
C ALA A 68 -3.35 16.20 4.08
N GLN A 69 -4.55 15.87 4.57
CA GLN A 69 -4.99 16.24 5.91
C GLN A 69 -4.16 15.55 6.99
N ASN A 70 -3.88 14.25 6.86
CA ASN A 70 -3.02 13.53 7.81
C ASN A 70 -1.55 14.00 7.74
N LEU A 71 -1.06 14.39 6.55
CA LEU A 71 0.26 15.00 6.38
C LEU A 71 0.36 16.37 7.08
N ALA A 72 -0.69 17.19 7.00
CA ALA A 72 -0.74 18.44 7.74
C ALA A 72 -0.86 18.23 9.26
N ALA A 73 -1.60 17.20 9.69
CA ALA A 73 -1.86 16.91 11.10
C ALA A 73 -0.61 16.51 11.90
N MET A 74 0.46 16.04 11.24
CA MET A 74 1.73 15.73 11.90
C MET A 74 2.66 16.94 12.10
N LEU A 75 2.42 18.07 11.43
CA LEU A 75 3.28 19.26 11.53
C LEU A 75 3.47 19.76 12.96
N PRO A 76 2.41 19.87 13.81
CA PRO A 76 2.58 20.32 15.18
C PRO A 76 3.45 19.38 16.03
N LEU A 77 3.45 18.08 15.73
CA LEU A 77 4.27 17.09 16.43
C LEU A 77 5.74 17.30 16.09
N VAL A 78 6.05 17.45 14.79
CA VAL A 78 7.42 17.70 14.31
C VAL A 78 7.93 19.05 14.84
N GLN A 79 7.12 20.11 14.78
CA GLN A 79 7.48 21.43 15.31
C GLN A 79 7.79 21.37 16.81
N ALA A 80 6.95 20.70 17.60
CA ALA A 80 7.17 20.59 19.04
C ALA A 80 8.50 19.90 19.37
N GLU A 81 8.90 18.89 18.59
CA GLU A 81 10.20 18.23 18.78
C GLU A 81 11.37 19.12 18.37
N ILE A 82 11.23 19.89 17.29
CA ILE A 82 12.22 20.91 16.89
C ILE A 82 12.38 21.94 18.02
N ASP A 83 11.28 22.48 18.53
CA ASP A 83 11.27 23.46 19.61
C ASP A 83 11.91 22.91 20.89
N ARG A 84 11.63 21.65 21.23
CA ARG A 84 12.23 20.97 22.38
C ARG A 84 13.75 20.88 22.23
N LEU A 85 14.24 20.45 21.07
CA LEU A 85 15.67 20.34 20.79
C LEU A 85 16.37 21.72 20.86
N ARG A 86 15.78 22.74 20.25
CA ARG A 86 16.32 24.11 20.24
C ARG A 86 16.35 24.71 21.65
N ASN A 87 15.19 24.71 22.32
CA ASN A 87 14.98 25.50 23.52
C ASN A 87 15.45 24.79 24.79
N ALA A 88 15.33 23.46 24.86
CA ALA A 88 15.67 22.71 26.07
C ALA A 88 17.04 22.02 25.99
N GLU A 89 17.51 21.68 24.78
CA GLU A 89 18.75 20.90 24.62
C GLU A 89 19.91 21.68 23.99
N GLY A 90 19.69 22.92 23.56
CA GLY A 90 20.72 23.77 22.97
C GLY A 90 21.20 23.26 21.62
N VAL A 91 20.33 22.60 20.84
CA VAL A 91 20.63 22.17 19.48
C VAL A 91 20.76 23.39 18.56
N THR A 92 21.87 23.48 17.83
CA THR A 92 22.18 24.62 16.95
C THR A 92 21.96 24.30 15.48
N VAL A 93 21.81 23.03 15.11
CA VAL A 93 21.41 22.58 13.77
C VAL A 93 20.33 21.53 13.85
N VAL A 94 19.28 21.64 13.05
CA VAL A 94 18.18 20.66 12.96
C VAL A 94 18.07 20.11 11.55
N ILE A 95 18.25 18.79 11.43
CA ILE A 95 18.03 18.03 10.21
C ILE A 95 16.74 17.23 10.39
N VAL A 96 15.77 17.42 9.50
CA VAL A 96 14.59 16.55 9.46
C VAL A 96 14.87 15.39 8.51
N MET A 97 14.81 14.17 9.01
CA MET A 97 14.97 12.94 8.22
C MET A 97 13.61 12.26 8.13
N SER A 98 13.03 12.28 6.94
CA SER A 98 11.64 11.90 6.71
C SER A 98 11.51 10.78 5.69
N HIS A 99 10.37 10.07 5.75
CA HIS A 99 10.01 9.05 4.77
C HIS A 99 8.54 9.19 4.38
N LEU A 100 8.22 10.23 3.60
CA LEU A 100 6.85 10.68 3.34
C LEU A 100 6.27 10.22 1.99
N GLN A 101 6.84 9.20 1.35
CA GLN A 101 6.43 8.71 0.02
C GLN A 101 6.70 9.70 -1.13
N GLY A 102 7.59 10.66 -0.90
CA GLY A 102 8.22 11.43 -1.95
C GLY A 102 8.56 12.86 -1.58
N ALA A 103 9.64 13.37 -2.17
CA ALA A 103 10.25 14.67 -1.90
C ALA A 103 9.28 15.84 -2.01
N GLN A 104 8.23 15.68 -2.82
CA GLN A 104 7.21 16.69 -3.01
C GLN A 104 6.37 16.93 -1.74
N ASN A 105 6.18 15.92 -0.89
CA ASN A 105 5.51 16.06 0.40
C ASN A 105 6.36 16.88 1.38
N GLU A 106 7.68 16.71 1.34
CA GLU A 106 8.60 17.58 2.08
C GLU A 106 8.57 19.02 1.54
N ILE A 107 8.73 19.18 0.22
CA ILE A 107 8.86 20.50 -0.44
C ILE A 107 7.59 21.33 -0.31
N ASN A 108 6.41 20.73 -0.47
CA ASN A 108 5.14 21.47 -0.56
C ASN A 108 4.38 21.56 0.76
N THR A 109 4.69 20.73 1.76
CA THR A 109 3.88 20.66 2.99
C THR A 109 4.73 20.64 4.24
N LEU A 110 5.72 19.74 4.35
CA LEU A 110 6.53 19.64 5.57
C LEU A 110 7.34 20.91 5.82
N VAL A 111 8.18 21.32 4.86
CA VAL A 111 9.06 22.48 5.03
C VAL A 111 8.26 23.77 5.21
N PRO A 112 7.26 24.10 4.36
CA PRO A 112 6.48 25.32 4.53
C PRO A 112 5.66 25.36 5.82
N GLY A 113 5.38 24.20 6.43
CA GLY A 113 4.61 24.08 7.66
C GLY A 113 5.43 24.18 8.96
N LEU A 114 6.77 24.30 8.87
CA LEU A 114 7.68 24.22 10.01
C LEU A 114 8.63 25.42 10.07
N ARG A 115 9.24 25.64 11.24
CA ARG A 115 10.25 26.66 11.53
C ARG A 115 11.49 26.06 12.17
N GLY A 116 12.63 26.69 11.98
CA GLY A 116 13.87 26.34 12.68
C GLY A 116 14.54 25.07 12.16
N ILE A 117 14.23 24.69 10.91
CA ILE A 117 14.91 23.62 10.18
C ILE A 117 16.17 24.19 9.51
N ASP A 118 17.19 23.35 9.33
CA ASP A 118 18.38 23.69 8.54
C ASP A 118 18.53 22.83 7.29
N MET A 119 17.97 21.62 7.29
CA MET A 119 18.04 20.68 6.16
C MET A 119 16.95 19.62 6.26
N VAL A 120 16.52 19.09 5.12
CA VAL A 120 15.69 17.89 5.04
C VAL A 120 16.38 16.79 4.23
N ILE A 121 16.36 15.57 4.77
CA ILE A 121 16.71 14.33 4.07
C ILE A 121 15.40 13.57 3.85
N SER A 122 14.89 13.62 2.63
CA SER A 122 13.66 12.95 2.20
C SER A 122 13.91 11.48 1.82
N GLY A 123 12.84 10.70 1.86
CA GLY A 123 12.82 9.30 1.46
C GLY A 123 11.41 8.82 1.11
N GLY A 124 11.34 7.65 0.47
CA GLY A 124 10.10 6.95 0.16
C GLY A 124 9.53 7.17 -1.24
N GLY A 125 9.92 8.19 -1.98
CA GLY A 125 9.42 8.43 -3.36
C GLY A 125 10.33 7.93 -4.47
N HIS A 126 11.49 7.35 -4.15
CA HIS A 126 12.46 6.79 -5.10
C HIS A 126 13.04 7.80 -6.11
N GLU A 127 12.93 9.09 -5.84
CA GLU A 127 13.38 10.14 -6.75
C GLU A 127 14.89 10.11 -6.95
N LEU A 128 15.33 10.51 -8.13
CA LEU A 128 16.74 10.81 -8.39
C LEU A 128 16.89 12.32 -8.52
N MET A 129 17.59 12.93 -7.57
CA MET A 129 18.12 14.29 -7.67
C MET A 129 19.52 14.19 -8.24
N SER A 130 19.89 14.98 -9.24
CA SER A 130 21.26 14.98 -9.76
C SER A 130 21.63 16.31 -10.36
N ASP A 131 22.86 16.74 -10.19
CA ASP A 131 23.41 17.91 -10.88
C ASP A 131 23.86 17.55 -12.31
N PRO A 132 24.03 18.53 -13.23
CA PRO A 132 24.39 18.25 -14.62
C PRO A 132 25.72 17.50 -14.83
N ASP A 133 26.63 17.54 -13.84
CA ASP A 133 27.92 16.84 -13.84
C ASP A 133 27.91 15.50 -13.11
N ASP A 134 26.79 15.12 -12.48
CA ASP A 134 26.62 13.80 -11.87
C ASP A 134 26.52 12.70 -12.93
N VAL A 135 27.22 11.59 -12.67
CA VAL A 135 27.19 10.42 -13.56
C VAL A 135 26.00 9.53 -13.22
N HIS A 136 25.18 9.21 -14.21
CA HIS A 136 24.03 8.31 -14.04
C HIS A 136 24.40 6.84 -14.32
N ILE A 137 23.69 5.93 -13.68
CA ILE A 137 23.76 4.50 -13.94
C ILE A 137 23.01 4.19 -15.23
N LEU A 138 23.73 3.63 -16.21
CA LEU A 138 23.13 2.90 -17.30
C LEU A 138 22.57 1.59 -16.72
N SER A 139 21.26 1.44 -16.62
CA SER A 139 20.68 0.16 -16.21
C SER A 139 21.10 -0.92 -17.22
N TYR A 140 21.38 -2.16 -16.77
CA TYR A 140 21.78 -3.31 -17.60
C TYR A 140 20.92 -3.48 -18.88
N GLY A 141 21.30 -2.82 -19.98
CA GLY A 141 20.53 -2.81 -21.22
C GLY A 141 19.24 -1.96 -21.24
N ALA A 142 18.99 -1.11 -20.24
CA ALA A 142 17.85 -0.20 -20.18
C ALA A 142 18.30 1.28 -20.29
N PRO A 143 17.41 2.21 -20.70
CA PRO A 143 17.76 3.62 -20.80
C PRO A 143 18.22 4.21 -19.47
N VAL A 144 19.02 5.29 -19.54
CA VAL A 144 19.47 6.08 -18.38
C VAL A 144 18.26 6.42 -17.52
N ILE A 145 18.36 6.18 -16.20
CA ILE A 145 17.31 6.62 -15.27
C ILE A 145 17.33 8.14 -15.30
N ALA A 146 16.31 8.74 -15.90
CA ALA A 146 16.19 10.20 -15.95
C ALA A 146 15.99 10.73 -14.51
N PRO A 147 16.69 11.82 -14.14
CA PRO A 147 16.51 12.42 -12.84
C PRO A 147 15.09 12.98 -12.69
N THR A 148 14.50 12.80 -11.51
CA THR A 148 13.24 13.45 -11.11
C THR A 148 13.45 14.95 -10.91
N PHE A 149 14.63 15.32 -10.38
CA PHE A 149 15.05 16.72 -10.20
C PHE A 149 16.43 16.92 -10.80
N ASN A 150 16.61 18.00 -11.56
CA ASN A 150 17.86 18.33 -12.25
C ASN A 150 18.85 19.14 -11.39
N THR A 151 18.65 19.15 -10.07
CA THR A 151 19.57 19.73 -9.10
C THR A 151 19.62 18.86 -7.86
N HIS A 152 20.77 18.84 -7.20
CA HIS A 152 20.93 18.35 -5.83
C HIS A 152 21.62 19.49 -5.05
N PRO A 153 21.01 20.03 -3.97
CA PRO A 153 19.67 19.80 -3.46
C PRO A 153 18.59 20.49 -4.31
N VAL A 154 17.32 20.31 -3.93
CA VAL A 154 16.22 21.23 -4.25
C VAL A 154 15.92 22.09 -3.02
N TYR A 155 15.34 23.27 -3.21
CA TYR A 155 15.05 24.19 -2.10
C TYR A 155 13.55 24.35 -1.86
N SER A 156 13.17 24.45 -0.59
CA SER A 156 11.84 24.88 -0.14
C SER A 156 11.98 25.97 0.91
N ILE A 157 10.94 26.77 1.10
CA ILE A 157 10.93 27.90 2.03
C ILE A 157 10.17 27.50 3.28
N ASP A 158 10.80 27.63 4.44
CA ASP A 158 10.16 27.37 5.72
C ASP A 158 9.19 28.49 6.13
N LEU A 159 8.49 28.29 7.24
CA LEU A 159 7.45 29.21 7.72
C LEU A 159 8.02 30.56 8.24
N ASP A 160 9.35 30.68 8.40
CA ASP A 160 10.05 31.94 8.71
C ASP A 160 10.69 32.59 7.46
N GLY A 161 10.48 32.01 6.28
CA GLY A 161 11.02 32.51 5.02
C GLY A 161 12.45 32.06 4.73
N LYS A 162 13.01 31.11 5.49
CA LYS A 162 14.36 30.59 5.29
C LYS A 162 14.36 29.56 4.15
N SER A 163 15.36 29.64 3.28
CA SER A 163 15.59 28.64 2.25
C SER A 163 16.22 27.38 2.84
N ILE A 164 15.52 26.25 2.73
CA ILE A 164 15.91 24.96 3.29
C ILE A 164 16.29 24.01 2.16
N PRO A 165 17.52 23.46 2.16
CA PRO A 165 17.90 22.40 1.23
C PRO A 165 17.19 21.08 1.57
N VAL A 166 16.58 20.49 0.56
CA VAL A 166 15.95 19.17 0.58
C VAL A 166 16.74 18.25 -0.35
N VAL A 167 17.23 17.14 0.20
CA VAL A 167 17.94 16.09 -0.56
C VAL A 167 17.18 14.77 -0.47
N THR A 168 17.39 13.88 -1.44
CA THR A 168 16.89 12.51 -1.41
C THR A 168 17.91 11.57 -2.04
N GLY A 169 17.81 10.28 -1.69
CA GLY A 169 18.57 9.22 -2.32
C GLY A 169 17.68 8.40 -3.25
N HIS A 170 18.19 8.07 -4.44
CA HIS A 170 17.49 7.16 -5.34
C HIS A 170 17.38 5.74 -4.76
N PHE A 171 16.40 4.96 -5.22
CA PHE A 171 16.13 3.63 -4.67
C PHE A 171 17.21 2.59 -5.01
N GLY A 172 17.17 1.47 -4.26
CA GLY A 172 17.96 0.28 -4.57
C GLY A 172 19.43 0.37 -4.20
N ASN A 173 19.80 1.31 -3.31
CA ASN A 173 21.17 1.52 -2.84
C ASN A 173 22.16 1.72 -4.00
N ARG A 174 21.68 2.36 -5.07
CA ARG A 174 22.43 2.55 -6.30
C ARG A 174 23.36 3.75 -6.26
N TYR A 175 23.01 4.73 -5.43
CA TYR A 175 23.75 5.96 -5.19
C TYR A 175 23.86 6.23 -3.69
N VAL A 176 24.81 7.07 -3.31
CA VAL A 176 24.96 7.66 -1.98
C VAL A 176 24.97 9.18 -2.14
N GLY A 177 24.03 9.87 -1.50
CA GLY A 177 24.02 11.34 -1.47
C GLY A 177 25.08 11.86 -0.50
N GLU A 178 25.88 12.82 -0.95
CA GLU A 178 26.82 13.56 -0.11
C GLU A 178 26.37 15.02 0.00
N VAL A 179 26.42 15.55 1.22
CA VAL A 179 26.08 16.94 1.52
C VAL A 179 27.09 17.48 2.52
N LYS A 180 27.78 18.56 2.16
CA LYS A 180 28.79 19.22 2.99
C LYS A 180 28.29 20.59 3.44
N PHE A 181 28.26 20.79 4.75
CA PHE A 181 27.95 22.08 5.36
C PHE A 181 29.10 22.55 6.23
N THR A 182 29.28 23.86 6.27
CA THR A 182 30.13 24.51 7.25
C THR A 182 29.28 25.05 8.39
N LEU A 183 29.69 24.73 9.62
CA LEU A 183 29.10 25.27 10.84
C LEU A 183 30.03 26.35 11.41
N ASP A 184 29.43 27.40 11.96
CA ASP A 184 30.17 28.42 12.69
C ASP A 184 30.61 27.88 14.06
N ASP A 185 31.91 27.94 14.36
CA ASP A 185 32.46 27.39 15.60
C ASP A 185 32.04 28.16 16.85
N ALA A 186 31.59 29.42 16.74
CA ALA A 186 31.11 30.19 17.90
C ALA A 186 29.64 29.85 18.22
N THR A 187 28.77 29.99 17.23
CA THR A 187 27.32 29.90 17.32
C THR A 187 26.77 28.49 17.07
N GLY A 188 27.52 27.64 16.36
CA GLY A 188 27.09 26.31 15.94
C GLY A 188 26.04 26.31 14.82
N GLN A 189 25.75 27.47 14.21
CA GLN A 189 24.77 27.60 13.14
C GLN A 189 25.37 27.20 11.78
N VAL A 190 24.52 26.79 10.84
CA VAL A 190 24.93 26.55 9.45
C VAL A 190 25.29 27.88 8.80
N VAL A 191 26.50 27.98 8.23
CA VAL A 191 27.01 29.16 7.53
C VAL A 191 26.81 29.01 6.02
N SER A 192 27.14 27.84 5.49
CA SER A 192 27.09 27.54 4.07
C SER A 192 26.79 26.06 3.83
N LEU A 193 26.15 25.81 2.70
CA LEU A 193 26.15 24.52 2.03
C LEU A 193 27.26 24.56 0.98
N ASP A 194 28.35 23.86 1.24
CA ASP A 194 29.59 24.00 0.48
C ASP A 194 29.58 23.18 -0.81
N ASP A 195 28.99 21.99 -0.75
CA ASP A 195 29.02 21.02 -1.83
C ASP A 195 27.94 19.96 -1.62
N THR A 196 27.30 19.52 -2.69
CA THR A 196 26.42 18.34 -2.66
C THR A 196 26.51 17.58 -3.97
N ARG A 197 26.33 16.26 -3.93
CA ARG A 197 26.38 15.42 -5.14
C ARG A 197 25.78 14.06 -4.91
N MET A 198 25.42 13.37 -5.99
CA MET A 198 25.03 11.97 -5.96
C MET A 198 26.17 11.05 -6.41
N ILE A 199 26.72 10.30 -5.47
CA ILE A 199 27.82 9.37 -5.74
C ILE A 199 27.25 8.05 -6.23
N ARG A 200 27.58 7.66 -7.46
CA ARG A 200 27.25 6.35 -8.02
C ARG A 200 28.02 5.24 -7.29
N VAL A 201 27.31 4.31 -6.64
CA VAL A 201 27.95 3.19 -5.91
C VAL A 201 27.80 1.84 -6.61
N SER A 202 26.80 1.71 -7.47
CA SER A 202 26.57 0.53 -8.31
C SER A 202 26.71 0.88 -9.79
N GLY A 203 27.07 -0.10 -10.62
CA GLY A 203 27.33 0.13 -12.04
C GLY A 203 27.88 -1.10 -12.74
N ALA A 204 28.02 -1.02 -14.06
CA ALA A 204 28.68 -2.03 -14.88
C ALA A 204 30.17 -2.14 -14.51
N ALA A 205 30.81 -3.27 -14.84
CA ALA A 205 32.24 -3.44 -14.63
C ALA A 205 33.11 -2.40 -15.39
N ALA A 206 32.55 -1.78 -16.43
CA ALA A 206 33.21 -0.75 -17.24
C ALA A 206 33.09 0.68 -16.67
N ASP A 207 32.29 0.88 -15.62
CA ASP A 207 32.12 2.18 -14.98
C ASP A 207 33.38 2.54 -14.17
N ALA A 208 34.12 3.56 -14.59
CA ALA A 208 35.43 3.92 -14.03
C ALA A 208 35.37 4.41 -12.57
N ASP A 209 34.25 4.99 -12.17
CA ASP A 209 33.91 5.52 -10.83
C ASP A 209 33.14 4.50 -9.96
N ARG A 210 32.96 3.25 -10.43
CA ARG A 210 32.29 2.22 -9.63
C ARG A 210 33.05 1.96 -8.33
N VAL A 211 32.32 2.03 -7.22
CA VAL A 211 32.88 1.69 -5.90
C VAL A 211 33.21 0.20 -5.85
N THR A 212 34.45 -0.12 -5.47
CA THR A 212 34.88 -1.51 -5.27
C THR A 212 34.20 -2.09 -4.03
N PRO A 213 33.52 -3.25 -4.12
CA PRO A 213 32.92 -3.88 -2.95
C PRO A 213 33.95 -4.19 -1.87
N ASP A 214 33.60 -3.92 -0.60
CA ASP A 214 34.47 -4.26 0.53
C ASP A 214 34.66 -5.78 0.64
N ALA A 215 35.92 -6.22 0.63
CA ALA A 215 36.25 -7.64 0.60
C ALA A 215 35.80 -8.40 1.86
N THR A 216 35.81 -7.72 3.02
CA THR A 216 35.40 -8.31 4.30
C THR A 216 33.89 -8.51 4.34
N LEU A 217 33.10 -7.50 3.96
CA LEU A 217 31.64 -7.61 3.83
C LEU A 217 31.25 -8.63 2.76
N ASN A 218 31.98 -8.70 1.65
CA ASN A 218 31.72 -9.72 0.64
C ASN A 218 31.87 -11.14 1.20
N ALA A 219 32.99 -11.42 1.88
CA ALA A 219 33.27 -12.74 2.43
C ALA A 219 32.37 -13.11 3.62
N ALA A 220 32.08 -12.14 4.51
CA ALA A 220 31.36 -12.40 5.76
C ALA A 220 29.83 -12.30 5.63
N VAL A 221 29.32 -11.57 4.64
CA VAL A 221 27.87 -11.29 4.49
C VAL A 221 27.36 -11.68 3.11
N VAL A 222 27.89 -11.07 2.04
CA VAL A 222 27.31 -11.20 0.70
C VAL A 222 27.40 -12.64 0.19
N THR A 223 28.58 -13.26 0.24
CA THR A 223 28.79 -14.64 -0.23
C THR A 223 27.96 -15.65 0.57
N PRO A 224 27.92 -15.65 1.92
CA PRO A 224 27.03 -16.51 2.67
C PRO A 224 25.55 -16.35 2.34
N VAL A 225 25.05 -15.11 2.18
CA VAL A 225 23.66 -14.86 1.80
C VAL A 225 23.36 -15.39 0.40
N LEU A 226 24.25 -15.14 -0.57
CA LEU A 226 24.10 -15.66 -1.94
C LEU A 226 24.14 -17.19 -1.98
N ASN A 227 24.99 -17.83 -1.18
CA ASN A 227 25.03 -19.29 -1.07
C ASN A 227 23.73 -19.84 -0.48
N TYR A 228 23.17 -19.20 0.55
CA TYR A 228 21.88 -19.57 1.12
C TYR A 228 20.75 -19.42 0.09
N VAL A 229 20.68 -18.30 -0.62
CA VAL A 229 19.70 -18.08 -1.70
C VAL A 229 19.88 -19.11 -2.82
N SER A 230 21.12 -19.43 -3.18
CA SER A 230 21.41 -20.47 -4.18
C SER A 230 20.96 -21.86 -3.73
N ALA A 231 21.06 -22.17 -2.43
CA ALA A 231 20.57 -23.44 -1.89
C ALA A 231 19.03 -23.51 -1.96
N LEU A 232 18.33 -22.42 -1.64
CA LEU A 232 16.86 -22.33 -1.81
C LEU A 232 16.44 -22.49 -3.27
N ASN A 233 17.14 -21.83 -4.20
CA ASN A 233 16.89 -21.93 -5.64
C ASN A 233 17.26 -23.31 -6.21
N ALA A 234 18.09 -24.11 -5.54
CA ALA A 234 18.42 -25.47 -5.96
C ALA A 234 17.38 -26.50 -5.48
N GLN A 235 16.61 -26.18 -4.44
CA GLN A 235 15.61 -27.07 -3.89
C GLN A 235 14.33 -27.04 -4.74
N VAL A 236 14.22 -27.95 -5.70
CA VAL A 236 13.00 -28.15 -6.49
C VAL A 236 11.90 -28.74 -5.60
N ILE A 237 10.76 -28.05 -5.51
CA ILE A 237 9.59 -28.46 -4.73
C ILE A 237 8.42 -28.92 -5.60
N GLY A 238 8.42 -28.58 -6.90
CA GLY A 238 7.40 -29.01 -7.85
C GLY A 238 7.75 -28.65 -9.29
N THR A 239 6.80 -28.82 -10.21
CA THR A 239 6.93 -28.43 -11.62
C THR A 239 5.63 -27.87 -12.18
N THR A 240 5.76 -26.90 -13.08
CA THR A 240 4.69 -26.36 -13.94
C THR A 240 5.07 -26.72 -15.39
N ALA A 241 4.22 -27.29 -16.26
CA ALA A 241 3.02 -26.64 -16.68
C ALA A 241 3.22 -25.60 -17.75
N ILE A 242 2.88 -24.45 -17.25
CA ILE A 242 2.48 -23.28 -17.96
C ILE A 242 3.25 -22.13 -17.35
N LYS A 243 3.23 -21.02 -18.06
CA LYS A 243 3.58 -19.75 -17.46
C LYS A 243 2.56 -19.42 -16.37
N LEU A 244 3.03 -19.08 -15.17
CA LEU A 244 2.18 -18.55 -14.10
C LEU A 244 2.37 -17.04 -14.05
N ASN A 245 1.38 -16.31 -14.58
CA ASN A 245 1.40 -14.85 -14.70
C ASN A 245 1.25 -14.18 -13.33
N GLY A 246 2.27 -13.45 -12.88
CA GLY A 246 2.26 -12.62 -11.67
C GLY A 246 1.85 -11.16 -11.98
N PRO A 247 2.54 -10.13 -11.45
CA PRO A 247 2.15 -8.74 -11.67
C PRO A 247 2.47 -8.23 -13.08
N THR A 248 1.54 -7.48 -13.66
CA THR A 248 1.73 -6.68 -14.88
C THR A 248 1.51 -5.21 -14.54
N HIS A 249 2.53 -4.37 -14.73
CA HIS A 249 2.47 -2.92 -14.46
C HIS A 249 2.28 -2.07 -15.73
N ALA A 250 1.89 -2.68 -16.85
CA ALA A 250 1.71 -1.96 -18.09
C ALA A 250 0.41 -1.13 -18.04
N SER A 251 0.55 0.19 -17.87
CA SER A 251 -0.53 1.14 -18.16
C SER A 251 -0.83 1.10 -19.66
N CYS A 252 -2.08 0.84 -20.04
CA CYS A 252 -2.51 0.86 -21.44
C CYS A 252 -2.76 2.29 -21.88
N THR A 253 -1.75 2.98 -22.43
CA THR A 253 -1.91 4.33 -22.98
C THR A 253 -1.10 4.53 -24.28
N PRO A 254 -1.73 5.00 -25.39
CA PRO A 254 -3.17 5.20 -25.60
C PRO A 254 -3.89 3.90 -25.98
N ALA A 255 -5.16 3.77 -25.57
CA ALA A 255 -6.03 2.69 -26.03
C ALA A 255 -6.32 2.80 -27.54
N PRO A 256 -6.49 1.67 -28.27
CA PRO A 256 -6.54 0.29 -27.78
C PRO A 256 -5.16 -0.40 -27.81
N CYS A 257 -4.73 -0.99 -26.68
CA CYS A 257 -3.55 -1.85 -26.61
C CYS A 257 -3.94 -3.28 -26.21
N GLN A 258 -3.08 -4.25 -26.49
CA GLN A 258 -3.26 -5.62 -26.01
C GLN A 258 -2.98 -5.65 -24.50
N TYR A 259 -4.03 -5.88 -23.70
CA TYR A 259 -3.89 -6.11 -22.27
C TYR A 259 -3.07 -7.37 -22.01
N THR A 260 -2.06 -7.25 -21.13
CA THR A 260 -1.38 -8.43 -20.58
C THR A 260 -2.01 -8.75 -19.24
N GLU A 261 -2.53 -9.97 -19.12
CA GLU A 261 -3.12 -10.48 -17.87
C GLU A 261 -2.06 -10.56 -16.77
N GLY A 262 -2.42 -10.06 -15.59
CA GLY A 262 -1.64 -10.17 -14.37
C GLY A 262 -2.55 -10.10 -13.15
N VAL A 263 -1.99 -10.50 -12.00
CA VAL A 263 -2.70 -10.65 -10.70
C VAL A 263 -3.43 -9.40 -10.18
N ARG A 264 -3.28 -8.24 -10.84
CA ARG A 264 -3.94 -6.97 -10.46
C ARG A 264 -5.04 -6.52 -11.41
N ASN A 265 -5.18 -7.15 -12.57
CA ASN A 265 -6.13 -6.74 -13.61
C ASN A 265 -6.93 -7.89 -14.21
N ALA A 266 -6.60 -9.14 -13.87
CA ALA A 266 -7.27 -10.33 -14.36
C ALA A 266 -7.09 -11.49 -13.35
N GLU A 267 -7.96 -12.48 -13.47
CA GLU A 267 -7.71 -13.79 -12.87
C GLU A 267 -6.47 -14.42 -13.54
N THR A 268 -5.63 -15.07 -12.74
CA THR A 268 -4.40 -15.70 -13.26
C THR A 268 -4.15 -17.02 -12.54
N GLY A 269 -3.50 -17.97 -13.22
CA GLY A 269 -3.07 -19.21 -12.60
C GLY A 269 -2.16 -19.01 -11.38
N MET A 270 -1.36 -17.93 -11.34
CA MET A 270 -0.56 -17.60 -10.14
C MET A 270 -1.45 -17.13 -8.98
N GLY A 271 -2.41 -16.25 -9.25
CA GLY A 271 -3.38 -15.81 -8.24
C GLY A 271 -4.14 -16.98 -7.63
N ASN A 272 -4.61 -17.88 -8.48
CA ASN A 272 -5.38 -19.07 -8.07
C ASN A 272 -4.51 -20.03 -7.24
N LEU A 273 -3.27 -20.30 -7.68
CA LEU A 273 -2.32 -21.13 -6.94
C LEU A 273 -2.03 -20.57 -5.54
N VAL A 274 -1.84 -19.25 -5.41
CA VAL A 274 -1.59 -18.61 -4.11
C VAL A 274 -2.84 -18.62 -3.22
N ALA A 275 -4.02 -18.38 -3.79
CA ALA A 275 -5.28 -18.46 -3.06
C ALA A 275 -5.52 -19.89 -2.53
N ASP A 276 -5.31 -20.91 -3.37
CA ASP A 276 -5.40 -22.32 -2.96
C ASP A 276 -4.35 -22.67 -1.90
N ALA A 277 -3.14 -22.12 -1.97
CA ALA A 277 -2.12 -22.35 -0.95
C ALA A 277 -2.55 -21.84 0.43
N MET A 278 -3.13 -20.64 0.48
CA MET A 278 -3.69 -20.09 1.71
C MET A 278 -4.89 -20.88 2.20
N ARG A 279 -5.77 -21.31 1.29
CA ARG A 279 -6.94 -22.15 1.61
C ARG A 279 -6.52 -23.50 2.21
N PHE A 280 -5.51 -24.13 1.62
CA PHE A 280 -4.89 -25.37 2.10
C PHE A 280 -4.28 -25.18 3.50
N ALA A 281 -3.48 -24.13 3.69
CA ALA A 281 -2.86 -23.83 4.98
C ALA A 281 -3.88 -23.44 6.08
N GLY A 282 -4.92 -22.69 5.72
CA GLY A 282 -5.98 -22.25 6.63
C GLY A 282 -7.05 -23.32 6.88
N ASN A 283 -7.09 -24.38 6.07
CA ASN A 283 -8.17 -25.37 6.03
C ASN A 283 -9.54 -24.69 5.97
N THR A 284 -9.73 -23.87 4.93
CA THR A 284 -10.94 -23.06 4.73
C THR A 284 -11.64 -23.32 3.41
N ASP A 285 -12.86 -22.81 3.30
CA ASP A 285 -13.71 -22.97 2.11
C ASP A 285 -13.29 -21.94 1.03
N VAL A 286 -13.04 -20.70 1.46
CA VAL A 286 -12.67 -19.58 0.58
C VAL A 286 -11.35 -18.96 1.02
N ALA A 287 -10.56 -18.47 0.07
CA ALA A 287 -9.42 -17.61 0.36
C ALA A 287 -9.28 -16.48 -0.66
N ILE A 288 -8.78 -15.32 -0.22
CA ILE A 288 -8.49 -14.17 -1.10
C ILE A 288 -7.08 -13.67 -0.83
N GLN A 289 -6.30 -13.48 -1.91
CA GLN A 289 -5.01 -12.81 -1.91
C GLN A 289 -5.12 -11.50 -2.70
N ASN A 290 -4.74 -10.38 -2.10
CA ASN A 290 -4.58 -9.13 -2.86
C ASN A 290 -3.43 -9.28 -3.87
N GLY A 291 -3.65 -8.88 -5.13
CA GLY A 291 -2.64 -8.96 -6.19
C GLY A 291 -1.36 -8.18 -5.89
N GLY A 292 -1.42 -7.17 -5.02
CA GLY A 292 -0.25 -6.43 -4.52
C GLY A 292 0.75 -7.31 -3.75
N GLY A 293 0.28 -8.38 -3.10
CA GLY A 293 1.12 -9.33 -2.35
C GLY A 293 1.87 -10.36 -3.21
N ILE A 294 1.52 -10.49 -4.50
CA ILE A 294 2.16 -11.40 -5.47
C ILE A 294 3.10 -10.59 -6.37
N ARG A 295 4.39 -10.91 -6.35
CA ARG A 295 5.47 -10.02 -6.82
C ARG A 295 6.26 -10.53 -8.02
N ALA A 296 6.14 -11.81 -8.34
CA ALA A 296 6.85 -12.41 -9.46
C ALA A 296 5.95 -13.35 -10.27
N SER A 297 6.32 -13.51 -11.55
CA SER A 297 5.78 -14.55 -12.44
C SER A 297 6.74 -15.74 -12.47
N LEU A 298 6.22 -16.93 -12.76
CA LEU A 298 7.05 -18.02 -13.29
C LEU A 298 6.92 -18.00 -14.81
N GLY A 299 7.91 -17.37 -15.46
CA GLY A 299 7.83 -16.93 -16.85
C GLY A 299 7.86 -18.05 -17.89
N VAL A 300 8.25 -19.27 -17.51
CA VAL A 300 8.36 -20.43 -18.39
C VAL A 300 7.91 -21.70 -17.65
N PRO A 301 7.38 -22.71 -18.37
CA PRO A 301 7.25 -24.06 -17.85
C PRO A 301 8.60 -24.59 -17.33
N GLY A 302 8.58 -25.32 -16.21
CA GLY A 302 9.75 -25.95 -15.65
C GLY A 302 9.63 -26.23 -14.15
N ASN A 303 10.80 -26.40 -13.53
CA ASN A 303 10.91 -26.61 -12.09
C ASN A 303 10.44 -25.37 -11.32
N VAL A 304 9.74 -25.61 -10.22
CA VAL A 304 9.41 -24.64 -9.18
C VAL A 304 10.26 -24.96 -7.98
N THR A 305 10.98 -23.97 -7.48
CA THR A 305 11.96 -24.10 -6.39
C THR A 305 11.42 -23.48 -5.11
N LEU A 306 12.00 -23.85 -3.97
CA LEU A 306 11.68 -23.19 -2.71
C LEU A 306 12.01 -21.69 -2.77
N GLY A 307 13.10 -21.32 -3.44
CA GLY A 307 13.44 -19.91 -3.66
C GLY A 307 12.39 -19.14 -4.47
N ASP A 308 11.70 -19.80 -5.40
CA ASP A 308 10.61 -19.18 -6.17
C ASP A 308 9.46 -18.73 -5.26
N THR A 309 9.13 -19.46 -4.18
CA THR A 309 8.04 -19.05 -3.28
C THR A 309 8.34 -17.72 -2.60
N PHE A 310 9.60 -17.47 -2.23
CA PHE A 310 10.03 -16.18 -1.67
C PHE A 310 10.03 -15.06 -2.71
N ASN A 311 10.34 -15.35 -3.98
CA ASN A 311 10.29 -14.36 -5.05
C ASN A 311 8.84 -13.98 -5.42
N ILE A 312 7.94 -14.97 -5.44
CA ILE A 312 6.51 -14.77 -5.70
C ILE A 312 5.87 -14.01 -4.53
N LEU A 313 6.21 -14.38 -3.30
CA LEU A 313 5.58 -13.89 -2.07
C LEU A 313 6.66 -13.28 -1.15
N THR A 314 7.04 -12.03 -1.39
CA THR A 314 8.23 -11.43 -0.76
C THR A 314 8.03 -10.91 0.66
N PHE A 315 6.78 -10.73 1.12
CA PHE A 315 6.49 -10.17 2.44
C PHE A 315 6.31 -11.28 3.46
N THR A 316 6.73 -11.16 4.71
CA THR A 316 6.53 -12.26 5.69
C THR A 316 5.12 -12.24 6.28
N ASN A 317 4.11 -12.15 5.42
CA ASN A 317 2.70 -12.11 5.84
C ASN A 317 2.26 -13.48 6.35
N LEU A 318 1.51 -13.47 7.44
CA LEU A 318 0.94 -14.67 8.06
C LEU A 318 -0.44 -14.95 7.47
N VAL A 319 -0.74 -16.22 7.25
CA VAL A 319 -2.10 -16.66 6.91
C VAL A 319 -3.04 -16.33 8.07
N LYS A 320 -4.24 -15.82 7.79
CA LYS A 320 -5.26 -15.47 8.80
C LYS A 320 -6.59 -16.10 8.43
N ARG A 321 -7.15 -16.87 9.37
CA ARG A 321 -8.43 -17.54 9.23
C ARG A 321 -9.54 -16.78 9.95
N ALA A 322 -10.66 -16.60 9.27
CA ALA A 322 -11.95 -16.30 9.85
C ALA A 322 -12.79 -17.58 9.84
N PRO A 323 -13.28 -18.06 11.00
CA PRO A 323 -14.02 -19.33 11.07
C PRO A 323 -15.41 -19.23 10.44
N ALA A 324 -15.93 -18.01 10.30
CA ALA A 324 -17.24 -17.73 9.73
C ALA A 324 -17.25 -16.38 9.01
N MET A 325 -17.62 -16.42 7.73
CA MET A 325 -18.05 -15.29 6.92
C MET A 325 -19.34 -15.65 6.19
N ASN A 326 -20.19 -14.67 5.89
CA ASN A 326 -21.39 -14.87 5.09
C ASN A 326 -21.25 -14.27 3.68
N ALA A 327 -22.24 -14.55 2.82
CA ALA A 327 -22.23 -14.11 1.42
C ALA A 327 -22.25 -12.57 1.26
N THR A 328 -22.89 -11.83 2.18
CA THR A 328 -22.87 -10.36 2.18
C THR A 328 -21.48 -9.83 2.45
N GLN A 329 -20.82 -10.30 3.51
CA GLN A 329 -19.45 -9.91 3.84
C GLN A 329 -18.49 -10.25 2.70
N LEU A 330 -18.65 -11.40 2.05
CA LEU A 330 -17.83 -11.76 0.89
C LEU A 330 -18.11 -10.87 -0.32
N LYS A 331 -19.38 -10.52 -0.61
CA LYS A 331 -19.71 -9.53 -1.65
C LYS A 331 -18.94 -8.25 -1.39
N ASP A 332 -19.04 -7.71 -0.18
CA ASP A 332 -18.48 -6.41 0.18
C ASP A 332 -16.95 -6.39 0.06
N ILE A 333 -16.29 -7.49 0.45
CA ILE A 333 -14.84 -7.67 0.28
C ILE A 333 -14.43 -7.81 -1.18
N LEU A 334 -15.21 -8.52 -2.00
CA LEU A 334 -14.93 -8.68 -3.43
C LEU A 334 -15.21 -7.38 -4.21
N GLU A 335 -16.26 -6.65 -3.84
CA GLU A 335 -16.56 -5.32 -4.35
C GLU A 335 -15.40 -4.38 -4.08
N HIS A 336 -14.87 -4.36 -2.86
CA HIS A 336 -13.64 -3.65 -2.56
C HIS A 336 -12.52 -4.10 -3.49
N ALA A 337 -12.24 -5.40 -3.63
CA ALA A 337 -11.14 -5.91 -4.45
C ALA A 337 -11.16 -5.46 -5.93
N VAL A 338 -12.35 -5.24 -6.51
CA VAL A 338 -12.53 -4.82 -7.91
C VAL A 338 -12.87 -3.33 -8.09
N GLY A 339 -12.96 -2.58 -6.98
CA GLY A 339 -13.14 -1.13 -7.03
C GLY A 339 -11.95 -0.41 -7.65
N ALA A 340 -12.16 0.81 -8.15
CA ALA A 340 -11.18 1.55 -8.92
C ALA A 340 -9.80 1.50 -8.23
N ALA A 341 -8.87 0.76 -8.83
CA ALA A 341 -7.52 0.64 -8.33
C ALA A 341 -6.82 1.97 -8.53
N SER A 342 -6.47 2.63 -7.43
CA SER A 342 -5.51 3.71 -7.44
C SER A 342 -4.17 3.20 -8.00
N ALA A 343 -3.31 4.11 -8.50
CA ALA A 343 -1.99 3.77 -9.03
C ALA A 343 -1.08 3.01 -8.03
N THR A 344 -1.45 2.98 -6.75
CA THR A 344 -0.77 2.27 -5.66
C THR A 344 -1.28 0.83 -5.44
N GLY A 345 -2.39 0.44 -6.07
CA GLY A 345 -3.03 -0.87 -5.91
C GLY A 345 -4.06 -0.95 -4.78
N ALA A 346 -4.39 0.16 -4.12
CA ALA A 346 -5.51 0.23 -3.19
C ALA A 346 -6.82 0.45 -3.97
N ALA A 347 -7.86 -0.31 -3.63
CA ALA A 347 -9.19 -0.09 -4.15
C ALA A 347 -9.98 0.86 -3.23
N ASP A 348 -10.89 1.64 -3.82
CA ASP A 348 -11.79 2.53 -3.09
C ASP A 348 -12.83 1.73 -2.29
N VAL A 349 -13.10 2.20 -1.06
CA VAL A 349 -14.02 1.58 -0.10
C VAL A 349 -15.46 1.66 -0.62
N GLY A 350 -16.15 0.52 -0.76
CA GLY A 350 -17.60 0.47 -0.99
C GLY A 350 -18.14 -0.87 -1.52
N THR A 351 -19.40 -1.17 -1.21
CA THR A 351 -20.18 -2.28 -1.77
C THR A 351 -20.83 -1.82 -3.09
N GLY A 352 -20.39 -2.32 -4.24
CA GLY A 352 -21.03 -2.03 -5.54
C GLY A 352 -21.98 -3.15 -6.01
N ASP A 353 -22.41 -3.09 -7.28
CA ASP A 353 -22.93 -4.27 -8.02
C ASP A 353 -21.95 -4.75 -9.09
N ARG A 354 -20.64 -4.54 -8.86
CA ARG A 354 -19.60 -5.02 -9.76
C ARG A 354 -19.54 -6.53 -9.73
N ILE A 355 -19.79 -7.14 -8.58
CA ILE A 355 -19.89 -8.59 -8.38
C ILE A 355 -21.29 -9.04 -8.76
N ARG A 356 -21.43 -9.61 -9.96
CA ARG A 356 -22.72 -10.07 -10.50
C ARG A 356 -23.06 -11.48 -10.07
N ARG A 357 -22.07 -12.36 -9.97
CA ARG A 357 -22.31 -13.76 -9.66
C ARG A 357 -21.13 -14.37 -8.90
N VAL A 358 -21.45 -15.16 -7.87
CA VAL A 358 -20.49 -15.92 -7.07
C VAL A 358 -21.05 -17.32 -6.87
N VAL A 359 -20.31 -18.33 -7.32
CA VAL A 359 -20.70 -19.74 -7.24
C VAL A 359 -19.59 -20.57 -6.61
N LEU A 360 -19.97 -21.47 -5.68
CA LEU A 360 -19.08 -22.46 -5.10
C LEU A 360 -19.03 -23.75 -5.96
N ASP A 361 -18.00 -24.58 -5.84
CA ASP A 361 -17.82 -25.80 -6.65
C ASP A 361 -18.90 -26.85 -6.45
N ASP A 362 -19.52 -26.88 -5.27
CA ASP A 362 -20.71 -27.68 -4.98
C ASP A 362 -21.98 -27.18 -5.73
N GLY A 363 -21.87 -26.12 -6.52
CA GLY A 363 -22.94 -25.50 -7.30
C GLY A 363 -23.75 -24.47 -6.51
N THR A 364 -23.41 -24.20 -5.25
CA THR A 364 -24.10 -23.21 -4.42
C THR A 364 -23.88 -21.80 -4.99
N VAL A 365 -24.97 -21.15 -5.38
CA VAL A 365 -24.95 -19.74 -5.78
C VAL A 365 -25.06 -18.87 -4.54
N LEU A 366 -24.05 -18.05 -4.28
CA LEU A 366 -24.05 -17.09 -3.16
C LEU A 366 -24.61 -15.73 -3.59
N ILE A 367 -24.24 -15.31 -4.80
CA ILE A 367 -24.63 -14.03 -5.41
C ILE A 367 -25.14 -14.32 -6.81
N ASP A 368 -26.29 -13.76 -7.16
CA ASP A 368 -26.84 -13.81 -8.51
C ASP A 368 -27.38 -12.46 -8.94
N ASN A 369 -27.03 -12.03 -10.15
CA ASN A 369 -27.36 -10.73 -10.71
C ASN A 369 -27.07 -9.52 -9.78
N GLY A 370 -26.00 -9.59 -8.99
CA GLY A 370 -25.62 -8.56 -8.01
C GLY A 370 -26.29 -8.71 -6.63
N VAL A 371 -27.24 -9.62 -6.49
CA VAL A 371 -28.00 -9.82 -5.25
C VAL A 371 -27.45 -11.03 -4.48
N VAL A 372 -27.26 -10.87 -3.17
CA VAL A 372 -26.95 -12.00 -2.29
C VAL A 372 -28.19 -12.90 -2.21
N VAL A 373 -28.13 -14.09 -2.81
CA VAL A 373 -29.26 -15.04 -2.87
C VAL A 373 -29.20 -16.12 -1.79
N ASN A 374 -28.06 -16.27 -1.12
CA ASN A 374 -27.87 -17.24 -0.04
C ASN A 374 -27.33 -16.56 1.22
N THR A 375 -28.22 -15.89 1.95
CA THR A 375 -27.88 -15.08 3.14
C THR A 375 -27.48 -15.91 4.35
N ASP A 376 -27.94 -17.16 4.42
CA ASP A 376 -27.77 -18.03 5.59
C ASP A 376 -26.48 -18.88 5.50
N ARG A 377 -25.86 -18.92 4.33
CA ARG A 377 -24.61 -19.67 4.13
C ARG A 377 -23.45 -18.95 4.81
N SER A 378 -22.96 -19.56 5.88
CA SER A 378 -21.70 -19.19 6.52
C SER A 378 -20.60 -20.17 6.15
N PHE A 379 -19.44 -19.69 5.75
CA PHE A 379 -18.26 -20.49 5.36
C PHE A 379 -17.00 -19.96 6.06
N SER A 380 -15.99 -20.82 6.15
CA SER A 380 -14.68 -20.44 6.65
C SER A 380 -13.88 -19.74 5.56
N PHE A 381 -13.08 -18.74 5.95
CA PHE A 381 -12.38 -17.85 5.03
C PHE A 381 -10.94 -17.62 5.46
N THR A 382 -10.03 -17.49 4.50
CA THR A 382 -8.63 -17.17 4.76
C THR A 382 -8.14 -16.00 3.91
N THR A 383 -7.32 -15.14 4.51
CA THR A 383 -6.50 -14.15 3.79
C THR A 383 -5.15 -14.00 4.49
N ILE A 384 -4.42 -12.92 4.27
CA ILE A 384 -3.20 -12.60 5.00
C ILE A 384 -3.42 -11.57 6.11
N ASP A 385 -2.54 -11.55 7.10
CA ASP A 385 -2.54 -10.56 8.17
C ASP A 385 -2.56 -9.11 7.69
N PHE A 386 -1.85 -8.81 6.60
CA PHE A 386 -1.88 -7.49 5.97
C PHE A 386 -3.32 -7.04 5.64
N THR A 387 -4.05 -7.80 4.83
CA THR A 387 -5.43 -7.46 4.43
C THR A 387 -6.42 -7.65 5.58
N ALA A 388 -6.27 -8.69 6.41
CA ALA A 388 -7.11 -8.93 7.58
C ALA A 388 -7.09 -7.76 8.58
N ASN A 389 -5.95 -7.08 8.70
CA ASN A 389 -5.77 -5.90 9.55
C ASN A 389 -6.17 -4.57 8.86
N GLY A 390 -6.72 -4.62 7.64
CA GLY A 390 -7.17 -3.44 6.89
C GLY A 390 -6.16 -2.88 5.89
N GLY A 391 -5.04 -3.57 5.64
CA GLY A 391 -4.12 -3.24 4.56
C GLY A 391 -4.81 -3.26 3.19
N ASP A 392 -4.33 -2.44 2.25
CA ASP A 392 -5.02 -2.13 0.99
C ASP A 392 -6.48 -1.64 1.20
N ASN A 393 -6.79 -1.08 2.37
CA ASN A 393 -8.10 -0.61 2.79
C ASN A 393 -9.19 -1.69 2.87
N TYR A 394 -8.82 -2.98 2.95
CA TYR A 394 -9.81 -4.07 3.01
C TYR A 394 -10.73 -3.92 4.23
N PRO A 395 -12.07 -3.83 4.06
CA PRO A 395 -12.98 -3.44 5.13
C PRO A 395 -13.41 -4.61 6.04
N PHE A 396 -12.54 -5.58 6.34
CA PHE A 396 -12.91 -6.78 7.12
C PHE A 396 -13.47 -6.43 8.51
N ALA A 397 -12.76 -5.58 9.26
CA ALA A 397 -13.21 -5.18 10.60
C ALA A 397 -14.53 -4.39 10.55
N ALA A 398 -14.72 -3.53 9.54
CA ALA A 398 -15.96 -2.78 9.34
C ALA A 398 -17.15 -3.69 9.00
N ASN A 399 -16.87 -4.80 8.31
CA ASN A 399 -17.85 -5.86 8.00
C ASN A 399 -18.09 -6.83 9.17
N GLY A 400 -17.49 -6.59 10.34
CA GLY A 400 -17.63 -7.47 11.50
C GLY A 400 -17.01 -8.85 11.28
N VAL A 401 -16.07 -9.00 10.34
CA VAL A 401 -15.33 -10.25 10.15
C VAL A 401 -14.35 -10.42 11.30
N VAL A 402 -14.43 -11.56 11.98
CA VAL A 402 -13.59 -11.88 13.13
C VAL A 402 -12.56 -12.93 12.73
N PHE A 403 -11.28 -12.55 12.81
CA PHE A 403 -10.17 -13.47 12.59
C PHE A 403 -9.75 -14.14 13.90
N GLU A 404 -9.25 -15.38 13.81
CA GLU A 404 -8.72 -16.11 14.96
C GLU A 404 -7.45 -15.43 15.51
N ASN A 405 -7.40 -15.24 16.83
CA ASN A 405 -6.35 -14.48 17.53
C ASN A 405 -5.12 -15.32 17.97
N ASN A 406 -5.05 -16.62 17.64
CA ASN A 406 -4.01 -17.52 18.16
C ASN A 406 -3.63 -18.64 17.18
N PRO A 407 -2.35 -19.02 17.09
CA PRO A 407 -1.46 -18.66 16.01
C PRO A 407 -1.73 -19.44 14.72
N PHE A 408 -2.14 -18.73 13.67
CA PHE A 408 -1.68 -19.09 12.33
C PHE A 408 -0.28 -18.50 12.18
N SER A 409 0.73 -19.32 12.46
CA SER A 409 2.15 -18.95 12.36
C SER A 409 2.76 -19.30 11.00
N ILE A 410 1.95 -19.81 10.08
CA ILE A 410 2.40 -20.15 8.73
C ILE A 410 2.42 -18.89 7.88
N THR A 411 3.58 -18.61 7.29
CA THR A 411 3.69 -17.54 6.32
C THR A 411 3.07 -17.99 5.01
N TYR A 412 2.54 -17.07 4.20
CA TYR A 412 2.02 -17.43 2.89
C TYR A 412 3.08 -18.02 1.92
N GLN A 413 4.40 -17.78 2.13
CA GLN A 413 5.48 -18.46 1.40
C GLN A 413 5.54 -19.93 1.76
N GLN A 414 5.45 -20.21 3.07
CA GLN A 414 5.44 -21.57 3.58
C GLN A 414 4.16 -22.28 3.14
N ALA A 415 3.00 -21.60 3.17
CA ALA A 415 1.75 -22.14 2.65
C ALA A 415 1.87 -22.55 1.17
N LEU A 416 2.47 -21.70 0.33
CA LEU A 416 2.73 -22.01 -1.08
C LEU A 416 3.70 -23.19 -1.24
N ALA A 417 4.79 -23.20 -0.48
CA ALA A 417 5.74 -24.30 -0.49
C ALA A 417 5.09 -25.62 -0.05
N ASP A 418 4.29 -25.60 1.01
CA ASP A 418 3.60 -26.76 1.57
C ASP A 418 2.55 -27.29 0.62
N LEU A 419 1.73 -26.42 0.00
CA LEU A 419 0.78 -26.86 -1.02
C LEU A 419 1.53 -27.56 -2.16
N ILE A 420 2.58 -26.95 -2.70
CA ILE A 420 3.34 -27.51 -3.83
C ILE A 420 4.04 -28.82 -3.43
N ALA A 421 4.58 -28.91 -2.21
CA ALA A 421 5.39 -30.02 -1.74
C ALA A 421 4.61 -31.11 -0.98
N THR A 422 3.31 -30.93 -0.71
CA THR A 422 2.48 -31.97 -0.08
C THR A 422 1.91 -32.94 -1.13
N PRO A 423 1.94 -34.27 -0.92
CA PRO A 423 1.34 -35.24 -1.84
C PRO A 423 -0.14 -34.96 -2.14
N LYS A 424 -0.58 -35.22 -3.38
CA LYS A 424 -1.99 -35.12 -3.78
C LYS A 424 -2.94 -35.92 -2.88
N ALA A 425 -2.52 -37.09 -2.43
CA ALA A 425 -3.28 -37.93 -1.48
C ALA A 425 -3.53 -37.25 -0.12
N ALA A 426 -2.72 -36.26 0.25
CA ALA A 426 -2.86 -35.42 1.44
C ALA A 426 -3.38 -34.01 1.12
N GLY A 427 -3.79 -33.79 -0.14
CA GLY A 427 -4.42 -32.58 -0.62
C GLY A 427 -3.51 -31.49 -1.16
N GLY A 428 -2.21 -31.76 -1.31
CA GLY A 428 -1.28 -30.85 -1.99
C GLY A 428 -1.12 -31.15 -3.48
N LEU A 429 -0.04 -30.63 -4.08
CA LEU A 429 0.28 -30.70 -5.51
C LEU A 429 1.59 -31.45 -5.81
N GLN A 430 2.22 -32.06 -4.79
CA GLN A 430 3.53 -32.70 -4.95
C GLN A 430 3.47 -33.85 -5.93
N ARG A 431 4.47 -33.85 -6.82
CA ARG A 431 4.78 -34.95 -7.72
C ARG A 431 6.22 -35.37 -7.49
N VAL A 432 6.43 -36.64 -7.14
CA VAL A 432 7.78 -37.22 -7.03
C VAL A 432 8.14 -37.96 -8.33
N ASN A 433 7.15 -38.32 -9.17
CA ASN A 433 7.40 -38.92 -10.49
C ASN A 433 6.30 -38.60 -11.55
N ALA A 434 6.67 -38.61 -12.82
CA ALA A 434 5.82 -38.26 -13.97
C ALA A 434 4.59 -39.19 -14.18
N ALA A 435 4.57 -40.37 -13.59
CA ALA A 435 3.46 -41.33 -13.65
C ALA A 435 2.29 -41.00 -12.70
N ASP A 436 2.42 -39.97 -11.86
CA ASP A 436 1.44 -39.66 -10.81
C ASP A 436 0.20 -38.90 -11.31
N GLY A 437 0.17 -38.46 -12.59
CA GLY A 437 -1.02 -37.85 -13.22
C GLY A 437 -1.37 -36.44 -12.73
N ASP A 438 -1.59 -35.55 -13.70
CA ASP A 438 -2.00 -34.14 -13.68
C ASP A 438 -1.08 -33.06 -13.07
N GLU A 439 -1.01 -31.97 -13.82
CA GLU A 439 -0.07 -30.86 -13.80
C GLU A 439 -0.48 -29.74 -12.83
N ILE A 440 0.41 -28.76 -12.55
CA ILE A 440 -0.12 -27.39 -12.33
C ILE A 440 -0.71 -26.99 -13.68
N THR A 441 -1.94 -27.44 -13.94
CA THR A 441 -2.69 -27.26 -15.19
C THR A 441 -3.51 -25.98 -15.14
N VAL A 442 -3.95 -25.53 -16.33
CA VAL A 442 -4.98 -24.50 -16.47
C VAL A 442 -6.36 -25.06 -16.13
N ASN A 443 -6.55 -25.65 -14.96
CA ASN A 443 -7.88 -25.56 -14.40
C ASN A 443 -7.91 -24.23 -13.67
N LEU A 444 -8.67 -23.28 -14.23
CA LEU A 444 -9.00 -22.00 -13.60
C LEU A 444 -9.38 -22.22 -12.12
N TYR A 445 -9.93 -23.40 -11.83
CA TYR A 445 -10.37 -23.83 -10.52
C TYR A 445 -9.62 -25.08 -10.07
N GLY A 446 -8.31 -25.24 -10.25
CA GLY A 446 -7.56 -26.43 -9.77
C GLY A 446 -8.18 -27.80 -10.09
N GLU A 447 -7.75 -28.87 -9.42
CA GLU A 447 -8.48 -30.15 -9.45
C GLU A 447 -9.35 -30.29 -8.20
N GLU A 448 -10.58 -30.78 -8.37
CA GLU A 448 -11.49 -31.10 -7.27
C GLU A 448 -10.81 -32.08 -6.31
N ASN A 449 -10.79 -31.74 -5.02
CA ASN A 449 -10.11 -32.52 -4.01
C ASN A 449 -11.08 -32.93 -2.90
N ALA A 450 -10.95 -34.16 -2.39
CA ALA A 450 -11.77 -34.67 -1.28
C ALA A 450 -11.65 -33.86 0.03
N PHE A 451 -10.72 -32.90 0.10
CA PHE A 451 -10.58 -31.94 1.19
C PHE A 451 -11.41 -30.65 1.00
N ASP A 452 -12.03 -30.43 -0.17
CA ASP A 452 -12.93 -29.31 -0.47
C ASP A 452 -14.34 -29.57 0.12
N ARG A 453 -14.39 -29.79 1.45
CA ARG A 453 -15.55 -30.40 2.14
C ARG A 453 -16.84 -29.57 2.09
N TYR A 454 -16.78 -28.29 1.74
CA TYR A 454 -17.93 -27.38 1.83
C TYR A 454 -18.00 -26.32 0.71
N GLY A 455 -17.32 -26.49 -0.42
CA GLY A 455 -17.41 -25.49 -1.49
C GLY A 455 -16.15 -24.63 -1.65
N ARG A 456 -15.50 -24.63 -2.80
CA ARG A 456 -14.49 -23.62 -3.21
C ARG A 456 -15.12 -22.61 -4.17
N LEU A 457 -14.69 -21.35 -4.14
CA LEU A 457 -15.06 -20.37 -5.16
C LEU A 457 -14.57 -20.80 -6.56
N ILE A 458 -15.48 -21.01 -7.52
CA ILE A 458 -15.14 -21.46 -8.88
C ILE A 458 -15.77 -20.65 -10.00
N ASP A 459 -16.44 -19.55 -9.68
CA ASP A 459 -16.92 -18.61 -10.69
C ASP A 459 -17.14 -17.26 -10.03
N LEU A 460 -16.51 -16.22 -10.58
CA LEU A 460 -16.69 -14.83 -10.20
C LEU A 460 -17.02 -14.04 -11.45
N ASN A 461 -18.29 -13.69 -11.61
CA ASN A 461 -18.69 -12.79 -12.70
C ASN A 461 -18.59 -11.34 -12.21
N VAL A 462 -17.61 -10.62 -12.73
CA VAL A 462 -17.46 -9.17 -12.52
C VAL A 462 -18.08 -8.45 -13.71
N SER A 463 -18.97 -7.48 -13.47
CA SER A 463 -19.49 -6.63 -14.54
C SER A 463 -18.35 -5.89 -15.22
N ALA A 464 -18.48 -5.57 -16.51
CA ALA A 464 -17.57 -4.64 -17.15
C ALA A 464 -17.45 -3.37 -16.28
N ILE A 465 -16.21 -2.91 -16.02
CA ILE A 465 -15.98 -1.67 -15.26
C ILE A 465 -16.71 -0.55 -16.02
N VAL A 466 -17.80 -0.07 -15.46
CA VAL A 466 -18.48 1.13 -15.94
C VAL A 466 -17.77 2.30 -15.30
N ALA A 467 -17.22 3.20 -16.11
CA ALA A 467 -16.60 4.41 -15.60
C ALA A 467 -17.69 5.27 -14.94
N GLY A 468 -17.42 5.72 -13.71
CA GLY A 468 -18.27 6.70 -13.03
C GLY A 468 -18.40 7.99 -13.84
N GLN A 469 -19.56 8.61 -13.74
CA GLN A 469 -19.97 9.82 -14.44
C GLN A 469 -20.41 10.90 -13.46
N THR A 470 -20.52 12.13 -13.95
CA THR A 470 -21.10 13.24 -13.20
C THR A 470 -22.43 13.63 -13.80
N PHE A 471 -23.48 13.51 -13.01
CA PHE A 471 -24.84 13.92 -13.36
C PHE A 471 -25.16 15.25 -12.65
N ASN A 472 -25.55 16.24 -13.44
CA ASN A 472 -25.99 17.54 -12.94
C ASN A 472 -27.44 17.79 -13.39
N GLY A 473 -28.33 17.93 -12.43
CA GLY A 473 -29.66 18.49 -12.64
C GLY A 473 -29.64 20.01 -12.70
N ASN A 474 -30.81 20.62 -12.57
CA ASN A 474 -31.02 22.04 -12.72
C ASN A 474 -31.99 22.57 -11.66
N ALA A 475 -32.62 23.72 -11.89
CA ALA A 475 -33.52 24.33 -10.92
C ALA A 475 -34.95 23.73 -10.91
N ALA A 476 -35.26 22.82 -11.84
CA ALA A 476 -36.54 22.12 -11.90
C ALA A 476 -36.45 20.78 -11.15
N ARG A 477 -37.61 20.16 -10.87
CA ARG A 477 -37.66 18.78 -10.36
C ARG A 477 -37.14 17.81 -11.40
N ASN A 478 -36.06 17.11 -11.08
CA ASN A 478 -35.39 16.16 -11.94
C ASN A 478 -35.54 14.72 -11.40
N THR A 479 -35.55 13.76 -12.31
CA THR A 479 -35.33 12.34 -12.01
C THR A 479 -34.00 11.98 -12.63
N ILE A 480 -32.99 11.74 -11.79
CA ILE A 480 -31.64 11.41 -12.21
C ILE A 480 -31.38 9.95 -11.83
N VAL A 481 -30.97 9.17 -12.81
CA VAL A 481 -30.56 7.78 -12.63
C VAL A 481 -29.11 7.69 -13.08
N GLY A 482 -28.24 7.29 -12.16
CA GLY A 482 -26.84 7.02 -12.41
C GLY A 482 -26.64 5.73 -13.20
N THR A 483 -25.42 5.23 -13.17
CA THR A 483 -24.91 4.11 -13.94
C THR A 483 -24.60 2.93 -13.02
N ALA A 484 -23.65 2.09 -13.42
CA ALA A 484 -23.12 1.02 -12.59
C ALA A 484 -21.67 1.30 -12.15
N GLY A 485 -21.18 2.52 -12.38
CA GLY A 485 -19.87 3.00 -11.92
C GLY A 485 -20.04 4.03 -10.82
N ASP A 486 -18.96 4.38 -10.14
CA ASP A 486 -18.98 5.30 -8.99
C ASP A 486 -19.33 6.75 -9.44
N ASP A 487 -20.60 7.14 -9.36
CA ASP A 487 -21.13 8.36 -9.95
C ASP A 487 -21.14 9.55 -8.97
N ILE A 488 -21.16 10.76 -9.52
CA ILE A 488 -21.38 12.01 -8.78
C ILE A 488 -22.72 12.60 -9.21
N LEU A 489 -23.71 12.58 -8.32
CA LEU A 489 -25.05 13.08 -8.58
C LEU A 489 -25.29 14.41 -7.87
N ARG A 490 -25.69 15.43 -8.64
CA ARG A 490 -26.11 16.75 -8.16
C ARG A 490 -27.52 17.03 -8.65
N GLY A 491 -28.51 17.02 -7.76
CA GLY A 491 -29.90 17.33 -8.09
C GLY A 491 -30.07 18.79 -8.55
N GLY A 492 -29.58 19.73 -7.74
CA GLY A 492 -29.79 21.16 -7.94
C GLY A 492 -30.90 21.67 -7.04
N ILE A 493 -31.55 22.78 -7.41
CA ILE A 493 -32.53 23.49 -6.53
C ILE A 493 -33.89 22.77 -6.48
N GLY A 494 -34.17 21.88 -7.44
CA GLY A 494 -35.40 21.11 -7.47
C GLY A 494 -35.56 20.20 -6.27
N ALA A 495 -36.78 19.71 -6.04
CA ALA A 495 -36.99 18.54 -5.19
C ALA A 495 -36.88 17.31 -6.11
N ASP A 496 -35.70 16.69 -6.11
CA ASP A 496 -35.31 15.73 -7.13
C ASP A 496 -35.48 14.28 -6.64
N THR A 497 -35.51 13.35 -7.59
CA THR A 497 -35.45 11.91 -7.31
C THR A 497 -34.13 11.39 -7.87
N LEU A 498 -33.23 10.99 -7.00
CA LEU A 498 -31.88 10.56 -7.35
C LEU A 498 -31.74 9.06 -7.09
N THR A 499 -31.31 8.33 -8.11
CA THR A 499 -30.99 6.90 -8.05
C THR A 499 -29.53 6.77 -8.44
N GLY A 500 -28.68 6.32 -7.51
CA GLY A 500 -27.24 6.15 -7.76
C GLY A 500 -26.97 5.05 -8.79
N GLY A 501 -27.72 3.96 -8.67
CA GLY A 501 -27.47 2.73 -9.40
C GLY A 501 -26.48 1.88 -8.62
N ALA A 502 -25.50 1.32 -9.32
CA ALA A 502 -24.46 0.53 -8.68
C ALA A 502 -23.14 1.30 -8.65
N GLY A 503 -22.30 1.04 -7.64
CA GLY A 503 -21.07 1.80 -7.44
C GLY A 503 -21.10 2.45 -6.05
N GLY A 504 -20.03 3.14 -5.68
CA GLY A 504 -20.00 4.01 -4.51
C GLY A 504 -20.34 5.44 -4.92
N ASP A 505 -21.61 5.80 -4.88
CA ASP A 505 -22.10 7.06 -5.46
C ASP A 505 -21.99 8.24 -4.49
N ARG A 506 -21.72 9.43 -5.01
CA ARG A 506 -21.63 10.67 -4.25
C ARG A 506 -22.80 11.59 -4.57
N PHE A 507 -23.72 11.74 -3.63
CA PHE A 507 -24.83 12.70 -3.69
C PHE A 507 -24.37 14.04 -3.13
N VAL A 508 -24.14 15.02 -4.00
CA VAL A 508 -23.46 16.27 -3.66
C VAL A 508 -24.46 17.41 -3.48
N TYR A 509 -24.41 18.06 -2.32
CA TYR A 509 -25.19 19.24 -1.97
C TYR A 509 -24.28 20.45 -1.78
N VAL A 510 -24.58 21.56 -2.45
CA VAL A 510 -23.74 22.79 -2.40
C VAL A 510 -24.49 24.01 -1.88
N SER A 511 -25.81 23.95 -1.75
CA SER A 511 -26.67 25.06 -1.30
C SER A 511 -27.82 24.55 -0.45
N MET A 512 -28.27 25.33 0.55
CA MET A 512 -29.49 25.00 1.32
C MET A 512 -30.75 24.99 0.45
N ARG A 513 -30.65 25.51 -0.78
CA ARG A 513 -31.73 25.44 -1.77
C ARG A 513 -31.80 24.09 -2.47
N ASP A 514 -30.77 23.25 -2.37
CA ASP A 514 -30.72 21.92 -2.96
C ASP A 514 -31.50 20.91 -2.07
N ALA A 515 -32.61 21.34 -1.48
CA ALA A 515 -33.32 20.61 -0.43
C ALA A 515 -34.63 20.02 -0.93
N GLY A 516 -34.98 18.84 -0.40
CA GLY A 516 -36.23 18.14 -0.75
C GLY A 516 -36.04 16.95 -1.70
N ASP A 517 -34.81 16.55 -1.97
CA ASP A 517 -34.48 15.37 -2.76
C ASP A 517 -34.86 14.06 -2.07
N THR A 518 -35.15 13.05 -2.88
CA THR A 518 -35.37 11.66 -2.46
C THR A 518 -34.29 10.79 -3.08
N LEU A 519 -33.49 10.13 -2.25
CA LEU A 519 -32.52 9.12 -2.67
C LEU A 519 -33.21 7.75 -2.66
N VAL A 520 -33.27 7.08 -3.81
CA VAL A 520 -34.14 5.91 -4.01
C VAL A 520 -33.48 4.58 -3.63
N ASP A 521 -32.16 4.48 -3.77
CA ASP A 521 -31.37 3.25 -3.63
C ASP A 521 -30.10 3.46 -2.78
N PHE A 522 -30.09 4.49 -1.94
CA PHE A 522 -28.93 4.82 -1.10
C PHE A 522 -28.47 3.60 -0.29
N THR A 523 -27.25 3.18 -0.55
CA THR A 523 -26.62 2.03 0.10
C THR A 523 -25.66 2.54 1.17
N PRO A 524 -25.98 2.38 2.47
CA PRO A 524 -25.07 2.77 3.54
C PRO A 524 -23.69 2.14 3.34
N TYR A 525 -22.63 2.92 3.56
CA TYR A 525 -21.21 2.52 3.46
C TYR A 525 -20.62 2.37 2.04
N ALA A 526 -21.45 2.35 0.99
CA ALA A 526 -21.02 2.52 -0.39
C ALA A 526 -21.20 3.97 -0.85
N ASP A 527 -22.41 4.49 -0.63
CA ASP A 527 -22.77 5.84 -1.05
C ASP A 527 -22.40 6.88 0.00
N ARG A 528 -22.14 8.10 -0.47
CA ARG A 528 -21.79 9.24 0.36
C ARG A 528 -22.71 10.41 0.07
N ILE A 529 -23.25 10.99 1.13
CA ILE A 529 -23.83 12.32 1.08
C ILE A 529 -22.70 13.33 1.30
N ASP A 530 -22.38 14.09 0.27
CA ASP A 530 -21.35 15.12 0.32
C ASP A 530 -21.95 16.49 0.58
N LEU A 531 -21.74 16.96 1.81
CA LEU A 531 -22.15 18.29 2.27
C LEU A 531 -20.98 19.29 2.28
N THR A 532 -19.80 18.93 1.76
CA THR A 532 -18.59 19.77 1.88
C THR A 532 -18.80 21.15 1.27
N GLY A 533 -19.36 21.20 0.06
CA GLY A 533 -19.65 22.46 -0.63
C GLY A 533 -20.74 23.27 0.08
N LEU A 534 -21.79 22.62 0.58
CA LEU A 534 -22.85 23.25 1.35
C LEU A 534 -22.31 23.91 2.62
N LEU A 535 -21.54 23.17 3.41
CA LEU A 535 -21.00 23.63 4.69
C LEU A 535 -20.01 24.79 4.49
N PHE A 536 -19.16 24.70 3.48
CA PHE A 536 -18.28 25.80 3.10
C PHE A 536 -19.07 27.08 2.77
N ASN A 537 -20.14 26.96 1.98
CA ASN A 537 -21.00 28.10 1.62
C ASN A 537 -21.81 28.65 2.80
N LEU A 538 -22.03 27.84 3.84
CA LEU A 538 -22.63 28.26 5.11
C LEU A 538 -21.61 28.88 6.07
N GLY A 539 -20.35 29.02 5.67
CA GLY A 539 -19.30 29.64 6.48
C GLY A 539 -18.62 28.68 7.46
N TYR A 540 -18.86 27.37 7.36
CA TYR A 540 -18.12 26.38 8.13
C TYR A 540 -16.77 26.10 7.45
N THR A 541 -15.69 26.45 8.14
CA THR A 541 -14.31 26.34 7.62
C THR A 541 -13.47 25.28 8.35
N ALA A 542 -14.04 24.62 9.36
CA ALA A 542 -13.43 23.49 10.05
C ALA A 542 -13.74 22.16 9.33
N SER A 543 -13.35 21.02 9.90
CA SER A 543 -13.34 19.72 9.20
C SER A 543 -14.20 18.62 9.86
N GLN A 544 -14.83 18.90 11.01
CA GLN A 544 -15.59 17.93 11.79
C GLN A 544 -17.00 18.46 12.15
N PRO A 545 -17.86 18.72 11.14
CA PRO A 545 -19.11 19.46 11.34
C PRO A 545 -20.09 18.74 12.27
N VAL A 546 -20.06 17.41 12.33
CA VAL A 546 -20.92 16.62 13.22
C VAL A 546 -20.46 16.72 14.67
N THR A 547 -19.17 16.56 14.95
CA THR A 547 -18.67 16.66 16.33
C THR A 547 -18.70 18.07 16.87
N ASP A 548 -18.60 19.06 15.97
CA ASP A 548 -18.73 20.48 16.30
C ASP A 548 -20.18 20.90 16.55
N GLY A 549 -21.16 20.00 16.32
CA GLY A 549 -22.58 20.28 16.45
C GLY A 549 -23.12 21.24 15.39
N TYR A 550 -22.44 21.32 14.25
CA TYR A 550 -22.79 22.19 13.12
C TYR A 550 -23.80 21.53 12.16
N VAL A 551 -23.81 20.19 12.11
CA VAL A 551 -24.77 19.36 11.35
C VAL A 551 -25.63 18.55 12.32
#